data_AF-A0AAP0V7W6-F1
#
_entry.id   AF-A0AAP0V7W6-F1
#
_cell.length_a   1.000
_cell.length_b   1.000
_cell.length_c   1.000
_cell.angle_alpha   90.00
_cell.angle_beta   90.00
_cell.angle_gamma   90.00
#
_symmetry.space_group_name_H-M   'P 1'
#
loop_
_entity.id
_entity.type
_entity.pdbx_description
1 polymer ?
#
loop_
_entity_poly.entity_id
_entity_poly.type
_entity_poly.pdbx_seq_one_letter_code
_entity_poly.pdbx_strand_id
1 'polypeptide(L)'
;MRAKNTEKIVPNYEELSLDTLLFKFNFVSLQSKFMRSVKIKEVIDALEKFAPLPLQESYDNAGLQVGLTGAEVSGALLCLDVTEQIVDEAIKLGCNLIVAHHPLIFGKLSQISDTNYVQRTVIKAIKNDIVVVAMHTNIDAATGGVNFKIAERMGLQNVRFFGKTQSVPTDDGEVLGGSGVVGEFAEPLAADDFILLLKQQFGVECVQANQLLRRPIKRVALCGGAGAFLLNDAIGEGADAFVTGEMHYHDFFGHEQQIQICSIGHYQSEQFTTEVFKNIIEKQCAGVKCYITQINTNPIIYI
;
A
#
# COMPACT_ATOMS: atom_id res chain seq x y z
N MET A 1 -41.03 64.88 12.16
CA MET A 1 -41.16 63.69 13.02
C MET A 1 -40.07 62.68 12.66
N ARG A 2 -39.13 62.49 13.58
CA ARG A 2 -38.14 61.40 13.82
C ARG A 2 -37.63 60.54 12.65
N ALA A 3 -36.34 60.73 12.35
CA ALA A 3 -35.43 59.75 11.76
C ALA A 3 -35.18 58.58 12.72
N LYS A 4 -35.08 57.34 12.20
CA LYS A 4 -34.72 56.13 12.96
C LYS A 4 -33.23 55.82 12.75
N ASN A 5 -32.50 55.74 13.87
CA ASN A 5 -31.11 55.31 13.97
C ASN A 5 -30.98 53.79 13.72
N THR A 6 -29.92 53.42 13.01
CA THR A 6 -29.37 52.07 12.89
C THR A 6 -28.32 51.84 13.98
N GLU A 7 -28.54 50.88 14.89
CA GLU A 7 -27.53 50.42 15.84
C GLU A 7 -26.61 49.37 15.18
N LYS A 8 -25.30 49.62 15.26
CA LYS A 8 -24.24 48.66 14.91
C LYS A 8 -23.90 47.84 16.15
N ILE A 9 -23.95 46.51 16.02
CA ILE A 9 -23.42 45.57 17.02
C ILE A 9 -21.91 45.44 16.78
N VAL A 10 -21.11 45.77 17.79
CA VAL A 10 -19.66 45.56 17.81
C VAL A 10 -19.39 44.32 18.69
N PRO A 11 -18.61 43.31 18.25
CA PRO A 11 -18.27 42.19 19.11
C PRO A 11 -17.23 42.62 20.16
N ASN A 12 -17.47 42.21 21.40
CA ASN A 12 -16.58 42.38 22.53
C ASN A 12 -15.40 41.39 22.39
N TYR A 13 -14.18 41.87 22.17
CA TYR A 13 -12.98 41.05 22.23
C TYR A 13 -12.50 41.02 23.69
N GLU A 14 -12.62 39.87 24.36
CA GLU A 14 -11.94 39.64 25.62
C GLU A 14 -10.42 39.61 25.36
N GLU A 15 -9.68 40.55 25.96
CA GLU A 15 -8.23 40.53 26.00
C GLU A 15 -7.77 39.30 26.80
N LEU A 16 -7.23 38.29 26.12
CA LEU A 16 -6.46 37.23 26.79
C LEU A 16 -5.22 37.87 27.43
N SER A 17 -5.03 37.63 28.74
CA SER A 17 -3.86 38.13 29.46
C SER A 17 -2.55 37.64 28.81
N LEU A 18 -1.52 38.49 28.84
CA LEU A 18 -0.16 38.17 28.37
C LEU A 18 0.37 36.87 29.00
N ASP A 19 0.03 36.58 30.26
CA ASP A 19 0.37 35.33 30.94
C ASP A 19 -0.27 34.09 30.29
N THR A 20 -1.51 34.22 29.78
CA THR A 20 -2.18 33.12 29.07
C THR A 20 -1.57 32.87 27.69
N LEU A 21 -1.13 33.93 27.01
CA LEU A 21 -0.40 33.82 25.74
C LEU A 21 1.00 33.21 25.94
N LEU A 22 1.73 33.64 26.99
CA LEU A 22 3.03 33.09 27.38
C LEU A 22 2.95 31.62 27.79
N PHE A 23 1.88 31.21 28.49
CA PHE A 23 1.66 29.82 28.85
C PHE A 23 1.37 28.95 27.62
N LYS A 24 0.55 29.42 26.66
CA LYS A 24 0.29 28.72 25.39
C LYS A 24 1.53 28.67 24.49
N PHE A 25 2.32 29.74 24.41
CA PHE A 25 3.58 29.76 23.66
C PHE A 25 4.60 28.79 24.25
N ASN A 26 4.72 28.74 25.58
CA ASN A 26 5.59 27.78 26.26
C ASN A 26 5.08 26.34 26.11
N PHE A 27 3.76 26.09 26.08
CA PHE A 27 3.21 24.74 25.87
C PHE A 27 3.45 24.20 24.45
N VAL A 28 3.29 25.05 23.42
CA VAL A 28 3.60 24.70 22.03
C VAL A 28 5.11 24.54 21.82
N SER A 29 5.92 25.41 22.43
CA SER A 29 7.39 25.32 22.45
C SER A 29 7.91 24.07 23.20
N LEU A 30 7.23 23.63 24.26
CA LEU A 30 7.59 22.41 24.99
C LEU A 30 7.18 21.14 24.23
N GLN A 31 6.04 21.12 23.53
CA GLN A 31 5.67 19.98 22.66
C GLN A 31 6.65 19.83 21.49
N SER A 32 7.17 20.94 20.95
CA SER A 32 8.23 20.94 19.93
C SER A 32 9.58 20.43 20.46
N LYS A 33 9.87 20.57 21.75
CA LYS A 33 11.15 20.18 22.36
C LYS A 33 11.26 18.71 22.78
N PHE A 34 10.19 17.92 22.65
CA PHE A 34 10.15 16.53 23.12
C PHE A 34 9.54 15.54 22.12
N MET A 35 9.62 15.81 20.81
CA MET A 35 9.49 14.72 19.84
C MET A 35 10.73 13.84 19.93
N ARG A 36 10.58 12.69 20.61
CA ARG A 36 11.57 11.61 20.60
C ARG A 36 11.89 11.27 19.14
N SER A 37 13.17 11.28 18.80
CA SER A 37 13.59 10.83 17.48
C SER A 37 13.26 9.34 17.29
N VAL A 38 12.68 9.00 16.14
CA VAL A 38 12.25 7.64 15.81
C VAL A 38 13.40 6.92 15.12
N LYS A 39 13.75 5.72 15.58
CA LYS A 39 14.75 4.87 14.92
C LYS A 39 14.16 4.11 13.75
N ILE A 40 15.01 3.74 12.79
CA ILE A 40 14.60 2.93 11.63
C ILE A 40 13.97 1.62 12.09
N LYS A 41 14.53 1.00 13.14
CA LYS A 41 13.94 -0.18 13.76
C LYS A 41 12.49 0.04 14.21
N GLU A 42 12.15 1.19 14.80
CA GLU A 42 10.78 1.47 15.27
C GLU A 42 9.80 1.58 14.09
N VAL A 43 10.24 2.06 12.93
CA VAL A 43 9.42 2.07 11.70
C VAL A 43 9.21 0.66 11.15
N ILE A 44 10.26 -0.16 11.11
CA ILE A 44 10.17 -1.56 10.67
C ILE A 44 9.26 -2.35 11.61
N ASP A 45 9.40 -2.18 12.92
CA ASP A 45 8.57 -2.84 13.92
C ASP A 45 7.09 -2.44 13.77
N ALA A 46 6.78 -1.19 13.41
CA ALA A 46 5.41 -0.75 13.14
C ALA A 46 4.83 -1.41 11.86
N LEU A 47 5.63 -1.55 10.80
CA LEU A 47 5.23 -2.25 9.58
C LEU A 47 5.00 -3.74 9.84
N GLU A 48 5.90 -4.41 10.56
CA GLU A 48 5.81 -5.83 10.91
C GLU A 48 4.71 -6.10 11.95
N LYS A 49 4.37 -5.13 12.82
CA LYS A 49 3.19 -5.24 13.69
C LYS A 49 1.89 -5.25 12.88
N PHE A 50 1.82 -4.45 11.81
CA PHE A 50 0.67 -4.42 10.91
C PHE A 50 0.58 -5.67 10.04
N ALA A 51 1.70 -6.09 9.45
CA ALA A 51 1.82 -7.26 8.59
C ALA A 51 2.99 -8.15 9.05
N PRO A 52 2.78 -9.03 10.05
CA PRO A 52 3.83 -9.88 10.59
C PRO A 52 4.53 -10.71 9.53
N LEU A 53 5.85 -10.84 9.63
CA LEU A 53 6.64 -11.65 8.69
C LEU A 53 6.16 -13.10 8.54
N PRO A 54 5.63 -13.79 9.57
CA PRO A 54 5.07 -15.13 9.39
C PRO A 54 3.86 -15.20 8.44
N LEU A 55 3.25 -14.06 8.06
CA LEU A 55 2.20 -14.03 7.04
C LEU A 55 2.72 -14.25 5.62
N GLN A 56 4.02 -14.07 5.38
CA GLN A 56 4.57 -14.21 4.04
C GLN A 56 4.48 -15.66 3.54
N GLU A 57 4.41 -15.83 2.22
CA GLU A 57 4.49 -17.15 1.59
C GLU A 57 5.90 -17.76 1.75
N SER A 58 5.99 -19.09 1.67
CA SER A 58 7.22 -19.82 2.00
C SER A 58 8.41 -19.54 1.07
N TYR A 59 8.14 -19.00 -0.13
CA TYR A 59 9.16 -18.60 -1.11
C TYR A 59 9.59 -17.14 -0.96
N ASP A 60 8.89 -16.35 -0.14
CA ASP A 60 9.06 -14.92 -0.05
C ASP A 60 10.32 -14.54 0.74
N ASN A 61 10.74 -13.27 0.61
CA ASN A 61 11.82 -12.66 1.36
C ASN A 61 11.44 -11.24 1.83
N ALA A 62 10.33 -11.12 2.55
CA ALA A 62 9.91 -9.87 3.19
C ALA A 62 10.75 -9.55 4.44
N GLY A 63 10.76 -8.29 4.86
CA GLY A 63 11.52 -7.77 6.00
C GLY A 63 12.75 -6.98 5.59
N LEU A 64 13.68 -6.78 6.54
CA LEU A 64 14.92 -6.03 6.32
C LEU A 64 15.79 -6.69 5.23
N GLN A 65 16.12 -5.92 4.19
CA GLN A 65 16.94 -6.39 3.06
C GLN A 65 18.39 -5.90 3.17
N VAL A 66 18.58 -4.61 3.50
CA VAL A 66 19.89 -3.94 3.48
C VAL A 66 19.96 -2.92 4.60
N GLY A 67 21.13 -2.80 5.25
CA GLY A 67 21.48 -1.67 6.12
C GLY A 67 21.35 -1.92 7.63
N LEU A 68 21.63 -0.88 8.42
CA LEU A 68 21.64 -0.92 9.89
C LEU A 68 20.47 -0.10 10.45
N THR A 69 19.67 -0.70 11.34
CA THR A 69 18.39 -0.13 11.79
C THR A 69 18.48 0.71 13.07
N GLY A 70 19.66 0.84 13.65
CA GLY A 70 19.88 1.58 14.91
C GLY A 70 19.87 3.10 14.77
N ALA A 71 20.03 3.62 13.55
CA ALA A 71 20.04 5.04 13.25
C ALA A 71 18.65 5.68 13.36
N GLU A 72 18.62 6.99 13.58
CA GLU A 72 17.39 7.80 13.54
C GLU A 72 16.90 7.93 12.09
N VAL A 73 15.58 7.93 11.89
CA VAL A 73 14.97 8.08 10.56
C VAL A 73 14.99 9.56 10.18
N SER A 74 15.73 9.86 9.12
CA SER A 74 15.74 11.20 8.49
C SER A 74 14.55 11.39 7.53
N GLY A 75 14.09 10.31 6.90
CA GLY A 75 12.94 10.24 6.02
C GLY A 75 12.81 8.84 5.41
N ALA A 76 11.59 8.48 5.03
CA ALA A 76 11.25 7.22 4.38
C ALA A 76 10.73 7.47 2.96
N LEU A 77 11.39 6.87 1.96
CA LEU A 77 10.89 6.80 0.59
C LEU A 77 10.09 5.50 0.40
N LEU A 78 8.88 5.62 -0.13
CA LEU A 78 7.92 4.54 -0.30
C LEU A 78 7.79 4.23 -1.80
N CYS A 79 7.97 2.97 -2.19
CA CYS A 79 7.94 2.53 -3.58
C CYS A 79 7.37 1.12 -3.74
N LEU A 80 7.11 0.70 -4.98
CA LEU A 80 6.88 -0.72 -5.28
C LEU A 80 8.21 -1.45 -5.43
N ASP A 81 8.98 -1.05 -6.44
CA ASP A 81 10.27 -1.66 -6.76
C ASP A 81 11.43 -0.79 -6.29
N VAL A 82 12.54 -1.42 -5.89
CA VAL A 82 13.79 -0.70 -5.58
C VAL A 82 14.76 -0.83 -6.73
N THR A 83 15.16 0.31 -7.29
CA THR A 83 16.18 0.39 -8.35
C THR A 83 17.26 1.40 -7.97
N GLU A 84 18.33 1.45 -8.77
CA GLU A 84 19.39 2.46 -8.60
C GLU A 84 18.86 3.90 -8.63
N GLN A 85 17.78 4.16 -9.38
CA GLN A 85 17.14 5.47 -9.48
C GLN A 85 16.31 5.80 -8.23
N ILE A 86 15.67 4.79 -7.62
CA ILE A 86 14.94 4.96 -6.35
C ILE A 86 15.93 5.31 -5.22
N VAL A 87 17.12 4.69 -5.22
CA VAL A 87 18.19 5.07 -4.29
C VAL A 87 18.66 6.51 -4.54
N ASP A 88 18.79 6.94 -5.80
CA ASP A 88 19.11 8.35 -6.11
C ASP A 88 18.05 9.33 -5.61
N GLU A 89 16.77 8.99 -5.76
CA GLU A 89 15.67 9.79 -5.27
C GLU A 89 15.70 9.89 -3.73
N ALA A 90 15.95 8.77 -3.04
CA ALA A 90 16.10 8.76 -1.59
C ALA A 90 17.24 9.67 -1.12
N ILE A 91 18.42 9.60 -1.77
CA ILE A 91 19.57 10.49 -1.50
C ILE A 91 19.16 11.95 -1.68
N LYS A 92 18.52 12.28 -2.80
CA LYS A 92 18.10 13.66 -3.12
C LYS A 92 17.09 14.22 -2.11
N LEU A 93 16.21 13.38 -1.60
CA LEU A 93 15.21 13.75 -0.59
C LEU A 93 15.78 13.74 0.84
N GLY A 94 17.03 13.29 1.03
CA GLY A 94 17.63 13.12 2.35
C GLY A 94 16.96 12.03 3.18
N CYS A 95 16.45 10.98 2.52
CA CYS A 95 15.89 9.79 3.17
C CYS A 95 16.98 8.74 3.41
N ASN A 96 16.97 8.12 4.59
CA ASN A 96 17.84 7.00 4.93
C ASN A 96 17.07 5.67 5.09
N LEU A 97 15.80 5.65 4.71
CA LEU A 97 14.96 4.45 4.68
C LEU A 97 14.19 4.39 3.35
N ILE A 98 14.21 3.22 2.71
CA ILE A 98 13.33 2.85 1.60
C ILE A 98 12.44 1.71 2.09
N VAL A 99 11.12 1.89 1.97
CA VAL A 99 10.10 0.86 2.20
C VAL A 99 9.51 0.49 0.86
N ALA A 100 9.74 -0.75 0.43
CA ALA A 100 9.33 -1.26 -0.86
C ALA A 100 8.26 -2.34 -0.71
N HIS A 101 7.43 -2.51 -1.75
CA HIS A 101 6.56 -3.67 -1.83
C HIS A 101 7.33 -4.92 -2.27
N HIS A 102 8.00 -4.83 -3.42
CA HIS A 102 8.75 -5.95 -3.98
C HIS A 102 10.14 -6.06 -3.33
N PRO A 103 10.57 -7.28 -2.91
CA PRO A 103 11.89 -7.49 -2.36
C PRO A 103 12.97 -7.18 -3.40
N LEU A 104 13.87 -6.25 -3.06
CA LEU A 104 15.09 -6.01 -3.85
C LEU A 104 15.93 -7.30 -3.95
N ILE A 105 16.09 -8.01 -2.83
CA ILE A 105 16.79 -9.28 -2.75
C ILE A 105 15.75 -10.38 -2.69
N PHE A 106 15.19 -10.80 -3.82
CA PHE A 106 14.23 -11.91 -3.81
C PHE A 106 14.91 -13.28 -3.62
N GLY A 107 16.00 -13.51 -4.37
CA GLY A 107 16.84 -14.71 -4.25
C GLY A 107 18.11 -14.46 -3.45
N LYS A 108 18.64 -15.50 -2.79
CA LYS A 108 19.93 -15.44 -2.09
C LYS A 108 21.04 -14.95 -3.02
N LEU A 109 21.73 -13.89 -2.63
CA LEU A 109 22.91 -13.39 -3.33
C LEU A 109 24.14 -14.19 -2.89
N SER A 110 24.79 -14.87 -3.84
CA SER A 110 26.07 -15.55 -3.59
C SER A 110 27.26 -14.58 -3.57
N GLN A 111 27.09 -13.37 -4.09
CA GLN A 111 28.08 -12.30 -4.15
C GLN A 111 27.41 -10.92 -4.26
N ILE A 112 28.17 -9.86 -3.96
CA ILE A 112 27.75 -8.47 -4.13
C ILE A 112 28.79 -7.77 -5.02
N SER A 113 28.46 -7.56 -6.30
CA SER A 113 29.29 -6.88 -7.31
C SER A 113 28.44 -6.07 -8.29
N ASP A 114 28.98 -5.67 -9.44
CA ASP A 114 28.28 -4.89 -10.47
C ASP A 114 27.52 -5.73 -11.51
N THR A 115 27.46 -7.06 -11.29
CA THR A 115 26.93 -8.06 -12.24
C THR A 115 25.49 -7.76 -12.70
N ASN A 116 24.62 -7.29 -11.81
CA ASN A 116 23.23 -6.99 -12.13
C ASN A 116 22.69 -5.80 -11.32
N TYR A 117 21.50 -5.32 -11.69
CA TYR A 117 20.92 -4.12 -11.07
C TYR A 117 20.65 -4.33 -9.57
N VAL A 118 20.26 -5.54 -9.13
CA VAL A 118 20.01 -5.83 -7.72
C VAL A 118 21.28 -5.60 -6.90
N GLN A 119 22.39 -6.21 -7.30
CA GLN A 119 23.66 -6.08 -6.57
C GLN A 119 24.20 -4.64 -6.63
N ARG A 120 24.08 -3.94 -7.76
CA ARG A 120 24.44 -2.52 -7.85
C ARG A 120 23.58 -1.64 -6.94
N THR A 121 22.27 -1.92 -6.86
CA THR A 121 21.33 -1.22 -5.97
C THR A 121 21.71 -1.46 -4.51
N VAL A 122 22.02 -2.70 -4.13
CA VAL A 122 22.52 -3.04 -2.78
C VAL A 122 23.81 -2.27 -2.45
N ILE A 123 24.81 -2.30 -3.34
CA ILE A 123 26.07 -1.55 -3.16
C ILE A 123 25.78 -0.06 -2.96
N LYS A 124 24.88 0.50 -3.76
CA LYS A 124 24.54 1.93 -3.72
C LYS A 124 23.83 2.30 -2.42
N ALA A 125 22.88 1.48 -1.96
CA ALA A 125 22.19 1.67 -0.69
C ALA A 125 23.19 1.63 0.49
N ILE A 126 24.08 0.63 0.52
CA ILE A 126 25.12 0.49 1.56
C ILE A 126 26.05 1.71 1.58
N LYS A 127 26.54 2.16 0.43
CA LYS A 127 27.48 3.29 0.34
C LYS A 127 26.90 4.64 0.76
N ASN A 128 25.57 4.74 0.84
CA ASN A 128 24.86 5.97 1.20
C ASN A 128 24.08 5.82 2.51
N ASP A 129 24.36 4.78 3.30
CA ASP A 129 23.71 4.52 4.58
C ASP A 129 22.17 4.47 4.49
N ILE A 130 21.64 3.98 3.37
CA ILE A 130 20.21 3.81 3.14
C ILE A 130 19.80 2.39 3.50
N VAL A 131 18.83 2.28 4.41
CA VAL A 131 18.19 1.02 4.78
C VAL A 131 17.10 0.68 3.77
N VAL A 132 17.02 -0.59 3.37
CA VAL A 132 15.95 -1.09 2.49
C VAL A 132 15.17 -2.17 3.25
N VAL A 133 13.85 -2.00 3.34
CA VAL A 133 12.91 -2.99 3.87
C VAL A 133 11.86 -3.32 2.80
N ALA A 134 11.49 -4.60 2.70
CA ALA A 134 10.45 -5.06 1.79
C ALA A 134 9.23 -5.54 2.58
N MET A 135 8.03 -5.14 2.15
CA MET A 135 6.75 -5.60 2.66
C MET A 135 5.99 -6.17 1.47
N HIS A 136 6.05 -7.49 1.28
CA HIS A 136 5.60 -8.18 0.08
C HIS A 136 4.36 -9.02 0.37
N THR A 137 4.45 -10.35 0.30
CA THR A 137 3.27 -11.23 0.46
C THR A 137 2.68 -11.15 1.86
N ASN A 138 3.46 -10.78 2.88
CA ASN A 138 2.95 -10.53 4.23
C ASN A 138 1.95 -9.37 4.27
N ILE A 139 2.18 -8.28 3.54
CA ILE A 139 1.24 -7.15 3.50
C ILE A 139 0.10 -7.37 2.51
N ASP A 140 0.30 -8.22 1.49
CA ASP A 140 -0.81 -8.68 0.64
C ASP A 140 -1.83 -9.48 1.45
N ALA A 141 -1.31 -10.32 2.36
CA ALA A 141 -2.12 -11.17 3.21
C ALA A 141 -2.75 -10.44 4.40
N ALA A 142 -2.27 -9.26 4.79
CA ALA A 142 -2.72 -8.58 6.00
C ALA A 142 -4.09 -7.91 5.86
N THR A 143 -4.86 -7.88 6.96
CA THR A 143 -6.11 -7.11 7.01
C THR A 143 -5.82 -5.62 6.84
N GLY A 144 -6.49 -4.96 5.90
CA GLY A 144 -6.20 -3.56 5.52
C GLY A 144 -4.94 -3.39 4.66
N GLY A 145 -4.30 -4.49 4.27
CA GLY A 145 -3.14 -4.52 3.38
C GLY A 145 -3.50 -4.31 1.90
N VAL A 146 -2.67 -4.81 0.99
CA VAL A 146 -2.76 -4.49 -0.45
C VAL A 146 -4.10 -4.90 -1.05
N ASN A 147 -4.54 -6.14 -0.81
CA ASN A 147 -5.82 -6.63 -1.31
C ASN A 147 -7.02 -5.82 -0.78
N PHE A 148 -7.00 -5.42 0.50
CA PHE A 148 -8.03 -4.54 1.04
C PHE A 148 -7.98 -3.14 0.42
N LYS A 149 -6.79 -2.63 0.11
CA LYS A 149 -6.63 -1.34 -0.56
C LYS A 149 -7.18 -1.37 -1.99
N ILE A 150 -6.98 -2.47 -2.71
CA ILE A 150 -7.59 -2.69 -4.04
C ILE A 150 -9.12 -2.71 -3.91
N ALA A 151 -9.66 -3.44 -2.94
CA ALA A 151 -11.10 -3.49 -2.68
C ALA A 151 -11.69 -2.11 -2.33
N GLU A 152 -10.98 -1.32 -1.51
CA GLU A 152 -11.33 0.08 -1.18
C GLU A 152 -11.37 0.94 -2.45
N ARG A 153 -10.36 0.83 -3.33
CA ARG A 153 -10.27 1.57 -4.60
C ARG A 153 -11.40 1.24 -5.56
N MET A 154 -11.87 -0.01 -5.54
CA MET A 154 -13.04 -0.43 -6.31
C MET A 154 -14.36 0.03 -5.67
N GLY A 155 -14.38 0.38 -4.38
CA GLY A 155 -15.60 0.70 -3.66
C GLY A 155 -16.39 -0.54 -3.17
N LEU A 156 -15.70 -1.67 -3.00
CA LEU A 156 -16.32 -2.89 -2.48
C LEU A 156 -16.64 -2.75 -0.99
N GLN A 157 -17.75 -3.35 -0.57
CA GLN A 157 -18.22 -3.44 0.80
C GLN A 157 -18.15 -4.89 1.30
N ASN A 158 -18.28 -5.08 2.62
CA ASN A 158 -18.29 -6.40 3.26
C ASN A 158 -17.07 -7.25 2.89
N VAL A 159 -15.90 -6.61 2.77
CA VAL A 159 -14.66 -7.23 2.32
C VAL A 159 -14.15 -8.20 3.39
N ARG A 160 -13.88 -9.44 2.98
CA ARG A 160 -13.32 -10.50 3.82
C ARG A 160 -12.32 -11.33 3.04
N PHE A 161 -11.48 -12.08 3.75
CA PHE A 161 -10.55 -13.01 3.12
C PHE A 161 -11.27 -14.16 2.40
N PHE A 162 -10.61 -14.71 1.38
CA PHE A 162 -10.90 -16.02 0.77
C PHE A 162 -9.59 -16.71 0.34
N GLY A 163 -9.68 -17.99 -0.05
CA GLY A 163 -8.53 -18.83 -0.34
C GLY A 163 -7.86 -19.35 0.94
N LYS A 164 -6.54 -19.54 0.91
CA LYS A 164 -5.77 -19.95 2.09
C LYS A 164 -5.76 -18.82 3.11
N THR A 165 -6.26 -19.11 4.32
CA THR A 165 -6.20 -18.20 5.46
C THR A 165 -5.23 -18.71 6.52
N GLN A 166 -4.61 -17.80 7.24
CA GLN A 166 -3.77 -18.13 8.38
C GLN A 166 -3.90 -17.09 9.48
N SER A 167 -3.41 -17.46 10.66
CA SER A 167 -3.52 -16.65 11.85
C SER A 167 -2.18 -16.63 12.55
N VAL A 168 -1.66 -15.43 12.81
CA VAL A 168 -0.34 -15.23 13.38
C VAL A 168 -0.48 -14.62 14.77
N PRO A 169 -0.05 -15.32 15.84
CA PRO A 169 0.00 -14.73 17.16
C PRO A 169 1.05 -13.62 17.22
N THR A 170 0.70 -12.53 17.89
CA THR A 170 1.54 -11.36 18.12
C THR A 170 1.44 -10.96 19.59
N ASP A 171 2.33 -10.08 20.05
CA ASP A 171 2.31 -9.60 21.43
C ASP A 171 1.00 -8.86 21.79
N ASP A 172 0.31 -8.30 20.79
CA ASP A 172 -0.93 -7.54 20.94
C ASP A 172 -2.20 -8.35 20.60
N GLY A 173 -2.08 -9.67 20.40
CA GLY A 173 -3.19 -10.54 20.05
C GLY A 173 -2.88 -11.38 18.82
N GLU A 174 -3.76 -11.33 17.83
CA GLU A 174 -3.68 -12.21 16.66
C GLU A 174 -3.94 -11.42 15.39
N VAL A 175 -3.11 -11.64 14.37
CA VAL A 175 -3.28 -11.04 13.04
C VAL A 175 -3.74 -12.12 12.08
N LEU A 176 -4.93 -11.93 11.54
CA LEU A 176 -5.49 -12.75 10.47
C LEU A 176 -4.94 -12.33 9.12
N GLY A 177 -4.60 -13.30 8.30
CA GLY A 177 -4.30 -13.08 6.89
C GLY A 177 -4.91 -14.09 5.95
N GLY A 178 -4.96 -13.74 4.66
CA GLY A 178 -5.47 -14.60 3.61
C GLY A 178 -4.95 -14.23 2.22
N SER A 179 -4.94 -15.19 1.30
CA SER A 179 -4.33 -15.03 -0.04
C SER A 179 -5.04 -14.00 -0.93
N GLY A 180 -6.34 -13.80 -0.76
CA GLY A 180 -7.10 -12.79 -1.48
C GLY A 180 -8.29 -12.29 -0.66
N VAL A 181 -9.02 -11.32 -1.20
CA VAL A 181 -10.25 -10.80 -0.59
C VAL A 181 -11.43 -10.88 -1.54
N VAL A 182 -12.63 -11.07 -0.98
CA VAL A 182 -13.90 -11.01 -1.69
C VAL A 182 -14.77 -9.95 -1.03
N GLY A 183 -15.45 -9.16 -1.85
CA GLY A 183 -16.37 -8.11 -1.42
C GLY A 183 -17.51 -7.93 -2.40
N GLU A 184 -18.42 -7.01 -2.10
CA GLU A 184 -19.61 -6.77 -2.92
C GLU A 184 -19.81 -5.28 -3.19
N PHE A 185 -20.22 -4.94 -4.40
CA PHE A 185 -20.79 -3.63 -4.69
C PHE A 185 -22.13 -3.47 -3.98
N ALA A 186 -22.44 -2.25 -3.53
CA ALA A 186 -23.75 -1.92 -2.98
C ALA A 186 -24.87 -2.23 -3.98
N GLU A 187 -24.69 -1.75 -5.22
CA GLU A 187 -25.55 -2.03 -6.37
C GLU A 187 -24.76 -2.80 -7.45
N PRO A 188 -25.33 -3.84 -8.06
CA PRO A 188 -24.68 -4.57 -9.14
C PRO A 188 -24.37 -3.67 -10.35
N LEU A 189 -23.22 -3.89 -10.98
CA LEU A 189 -22.79 -3.20 -12.19
C LEU A 189 -23.06 -4.06 -13.42
N ALA A 190 -23.33 -3.45 -14.57
CA ALA A 190 -23.23 -4.16 -15.85
C ALA A 190 -21.77 -4.58 -16.10
N ALA A 191 -21.55 -5.67 -16.86
CA ALA A 191 -20.22 -6.22 -17.04
C ALA A 191 -19.27 -5.25 -17.75
N ASP A 192 -19.77 -4.47 -18.71
CA ASP A 192 -19.05 -3.40 -19.40
C ASP A 192 -18.74 -2.20 -18.48
N ASP A 193 -19.70 -1.77 -17.67
CA ASP A 193 -19.48 -0.74 -16.64
C ASP A 193 -18.40 -1.14 -15.65
N PHE A 194 -18.37 -2.42 -15.26
CA PHE A 194 -17.32 -2.97 -14.39
C PHE A 194 -15.92 -2.89 -15.03
N ILE A 195 -15.78 -3.23 -16.32
CA ILE A 195 -14.50 -3.08 -17.03
C ILE A 195 -14.09 -1.61 -17.10
N LEU A 196 -15.02 -0.69 -17.38
CA LEU A 196 -14.75 0.75 -17.39
C LEU A 196 -14.29 1.26 -16.02
N LEU A 197 -14.91 0.77 -14.94
CA LEU A 197 -14.48 1.07 -13.57
C LEU A 197 -13.04 0.63 -13.34
N LEU A 198 -12.68 -0.60 -13.70
CA LEU A 198 -11.30 -1.10 -13.54
C LEU A 198 -10.29 -0.22 -14.30
N LYS A 199 -10.59 0.14 -15.56
CA LYS A 199 -9.73 1.02 -16.35
C LYS A 199 -9.52 2.37 -15.67
N GLN A 200 -10.60 3.00 -15.20
CA GLN A 200 -10.54 4.34 -14.60
C GLN A 200 -9.85 4.33 -13.24
N GLN A 201 -10.21 3.40 -12.35
CA GLN A 201 -9.70 3.38 -10.98
C GLN A 201 -8.21 3.01 -10.91
N PHE A 202 -7.75 2.14 -11.80
CA PHE A 202 -6.36 1.64 -11.79
C PHE A 202 -5.50 2.23 -12.91
N GLY A 203 -6.03 3.18 -13.70
CA GLY A 203 -5.29 3.82 -14.79
C GLY A 203 -4.79 2.82 -15.83
N VAL A 204 -5.60 1.81 -16.15
CA VAL A 204 -5.21 0.70 -17.04
C VAL A 204 -5.60 1.04 -18.48
N GLU A 205 -4.64 0.96 -19.40
CA GLU A 205 -4.86 1.19 -20.84
C GLU A 205 -5.84 0.17 -21.44
N CYS A 206 -5.65 -1.12 -21.12
CA CYS A 206 -6.55 -2.20 -21.49
C CYS A 206 -6.67 -3.26 -20.38
N VAL A 207 -7.89 -3.73 -20.14
CA VAL A 207 -8.13 -4.88 -19.26
C VAL A 207 -8.16 -6.13 -20.12
N GLN A 208 -7.35 -7.12 -19.78
CA GLN A 208 -7.45 -8.45 -20.40
C GLN A 208 -8.58 -9.21 -19.72
N ALA A 209 -9.60 -9.59 -20.48
CA ALA A 209 -10.80 -10.22 -19.95
C ALA A 209 -11.31 -11.36 -20.83
N ASN A 210 -11.98 -12.34 -20.23
CA ASN A 210 -12.80 -13.30 -20.97
C ASN A 210 -14.07 -12.62 -21.52
N GLN A 211 -14.88 -13.36 -22.28
CA GLN A 211 -16.14 -12.87 -22.81
C GLN A 211 -16.99 -12.23 -21.69
N LEU A 212 -17.47 -11.02 -21.95
CA LEU A 212 -18.29 -10.30 -20.98
C LEU A 212 -19.51 -11.11 -20.55
N LEU A 213 -19.78 -11.06 -19.24
CA LEU A 213 -20.98 -11.66 -18.68
C LEU A 213 -22.24 -10.95 -19.20
N ARG A 214 -23.29 -11.74 -19.46
CA ARG A 214 -24.63 -11.25 -19.83
C ARG A 214 -25.53 -11.03 -18.61
N ARG A 215 -24.92 -10.91 -17.44
CA ARG A 215 -25.56 -10.68 -16.14
C ARG A 215 -24.76 -9.65 -15.35
N PRO A 216 -25.38 -8.95 -14.38
CA PRO A 216 -24.66 -8.00 -13.56
C PRO A 216 -23.58 -8.64 -12.68
N ILE A 217 -22.57 -7.85 -12.33
CA ILE A 217 -21.48 -8.18 -11.40
C ILE A 217 -21.78 -7.48 -10.07
N LYS A 218 -21.89 -8.25 -8.99
CA LYS A 218 -22.04 -7.73 -7.63
C LYS A 218 -20.90 -8.17 -6.73
N ARG A 219 -20.62 -9.48 -6.68
CA ARG A 219 -19.58 -10.06 -5.83
C ARG A 219 -18.27 -10.17 -6.60
N VAL A 220 -17.21 -9.60 -6.07
CA VAL A 220 -15.89 -9.57 -6.71
C VAL A 220 -14.86 -10.17 -5.77
N ALA A 221 -14.19 -11.21 -6.22
CA ALA A 221 -12.97 -11.72 -5.61
C ALA A 221 -11.75 -11.06 -6.27
N LEU A 222 -10.71 -10.77 -5.49
CA LEU A 222 -9.50 -10.18 -6.02
C LEU A 222 -8.23 -10.61 -5.28
N CYS A 223 -7.13 -10.56 -6.01
CA CYS A 223 -5.78 -10.76 -5.52
C CYS A 223 -4.82 -9.90 -6.36
N GLY A 224 -4.13 -8.93 -5.75
CA GLY A 224 -3.11 -8.13 -6.42
C GLY A 224 -1.97 -8.98 -6.99
N GLY A 225 -1.26 -8.46 -7.99
CA GLY A 225 -0.10 -9.14 -8.57
C GLY A 225 -0.47 -10.43 -9.30
N ALA A 226 0.30 -11.50 -9.07
CA ALA A 226 0.15 -12.78 -9.74
C ALA A 226 -0.84 -13.73 -9.03
N GLY A 227 -2.13 -13.41 -9.09
CA GLY A 227 -3.19 -14.10 -8.35
C GLY A 227 -3.88 -15.26 -9.06
N ALA A 228 -3.45 -15.65 -10.26
CA ALA A 228 -4.14 -16.66 -11.10
C ALA A 228 -4.49 -17.98 -10.38
N PHE A 229 -3.65 -18.39 -9.41
CA PHE A 229 -3.84 -19.60 -8.62
C PHE A 229 -5.15 -19.61 -7.79
N LEU A 230 -5.77 -18.44 -7.54
CA LEU A 230 -7.01 -18.29 -6.76
C LEU A 230 -8.29 -18.34 -7.60
N LEU A 231 -8.21 -18.53 -8.92
CA LEU A 231 -9.40 -18.51 -9.79
C LEU A 231 -10.46 -19.53 -9.35
N ASN A 232 -10.04 -20.75 -9.02
CA ASN A 232 -10.99 -21.79 -8.57
C ASN A 232 -11.59 -21.47 -7.20
N ASP A 233 -10.83 -20.88 -6.29
CA ASP A 233 -11.33 -20.43 -4.99
C ASP A 233 -12.36 -19.30 -5.17
N ALA A 234 -12.10 -18.36 -6.07
CA ALA A 234 -13.02 -17.27 -6.40
C ALA A 234 -14.36 -17.80 -6.97
N ILE A 235 -14.29 -18.82 -7.83
CA ILE A 235 -15.49 -19.52 -8.32
C ILE A 235 -16.23 -20.21 -7.17
N GLY A 236 -15.52 -20.86 -6.25
CA GLY A 236 -16.09 -21.51 -5.07
C GLY A 236 -16.80 -20.55 -4.11
N GLU A 237 -16.31 -19.32 -3.98
CA GLU A 237 -16.94 -18.22 -3.23
C GLU A 237 -18.20 -17.65 -3.91
N GLY A 238 -18.50 -18.11 -5.12
CA GLY A 238 -19.61 -17.62 -5.95
C GLY A 238 -19.38 -16.18 -6.41
N ALA A 239 -18.12 -15.79 -6.65
CA ALA A 239 -17.81 -14.48 -7.19
C ALA A 239 -18.35 -14.33 -8.62
N ASP A 240 -18.90 -13.16 -8.93
CA ASP A 240 -19.30 -12.79 -10.28
C ASP A 240 -18.09 -12.39 -11.13
N ALA A 241 -17.07 -11.82 -10.49
CA ALA A 241 -15.81 -11.46 -11.13
C ALA A 241 -14.59 -11.84 -10.27
N PHE A 242 -13.49 -12.16 -10.96
CA PHE A 242 -12.17 -12.31 -10.37
C PHE A 242 -11.21 -11.29 -10.99
N VAL A 243 -10.58 -10.46 -10.15
CA VAL A 243 -9.63 -9.42 -10.59
C VAL A 243 -8.24 -9.70 -10.05
N THR A 244 -7.24 -9.70 -10.94
CA THR A 244 -5.84 -9.84 -10.55
C THR A 244 -4.91 -9.06 -11.48
N GLY A 245 -3.62 -9.00 -11.15
CA GLY A 245 -2.61 -8.38 -12.01
C GLY A 245 -2.28 -9.25 -13.21
N GLU A 246 -2.01 -10.54 -12.98
CA GLU A 246 -1.50 -11.47 -14.00
C GLU A 246 -2.36 -12.74 -14.13
N MET A 247 -2.66 -13.13 -15.38
CA MET A 247 -3.35 -14.37 -15.73
C MET A 247 -2.64 -15.04 -16.92
N HIS A 248 -2.58 -16.37 -16.97
CA HIS A 248 -2.08 -17.07 -18.14
C HIS A 248 -3.20 -17.23 -19.19
N TYR A 249 -2.81 -17.39 -20.46
CA TYR A 249 -3.75 -17.54 -21.57
C TYR A 249 -4.79 -18.64 -21.35
N HIS A 250 -4.36 -19.79 -20.82
CA HIS A 250 -5.25 -20.93 -20.61
C HIS A 250 -6.20 -20.76 -19.42
N ASP A 251 -5.92 -19.84 -18.50
CA ASP A 251 -6.79 -19.58 -17.35
C ASP A 251 -8.11 -18.91 -17.77
N PHE A 252 -8.19 -18.34 -18.97
CA PHE A 252 -9.41 -17.72 -19.49
C PHE A 252 -10.42 -18.73 -20.08
N PHE A 253 -10.01 -19.97 -20.35
CA PHE A 253 -10.83 -20.96 -21.06
C PHE A 253 -11.82 -21.68 -20.15
N GLY A 254 -13.02 -21.97 -20.66
CA GLY A 254 -13.97 -22.87 -19.98
C GLY A 254 -14.76 -22.23 -18.84
N HIS A 255 -14.69 -20.90 -18.72
CA HIS A 255 -15.39 -20.10 -17.71
C HIS A 255 -16.47 -19.21 -18.31
N GLU A 256 -16.93 -19.51 -19.53
CA GLU A 256 -17.88 -18.69 -20.27
C GLU A 256 -19.18 -18.53 -19.47
N GLN A 257 -19.56 -17.27 -19.25
CA GLN A 257 -20.76 -16.88 -18.50
C GLN A 257 -20.79 -17.34 -17.02
N GLN A 258 -19.75 -18.03 -16.54
CA GLN A 258 -19.62 -18.46 -15.15
C GLN A 258 -19.10 -17.30 -14.29
N ILE A 259 -17.94 -16.74 -14.65
CA ILE A 259 -17.24 -15.69 -13.92
C ILE A 259 -16.56 -14.72 -14.89
N GLN A 260 -16.55 -13.43 -14.56
CA GLN A 260 -15.79 -12.42 -15.30
C GLN A 260 -14.33 -12.43 -14.81
N ILE A 261 -13.42 -12.89 -15.64
CA ILE A 261 -11.98 -12.86 -15.34
C ILE A 261 -11.41 -11.56 -15.87
N CYS A 262 -10.66 -10.83 -15.04
CA CYS A 262 -10.01 -9.57 -15.40
C CYS A 262 -8.55 -9.55 -14.92
N SER A 263 -7.61 -9.45 -15.85
CA SER A 263 -6.21 -9.11 -15.58
C SER A 263 -5.98 -7.63 -15.89
N ILE A 264 -5.55 -6.88 -14.88
CA ILE A 264 -5.38 -5.41 -14.95
C ILE A 264 -3.92 -4.96 -15.00
N GLY A 265 -2.96 -5.89 -14.94
CA GLY A 265 -1.53 -5.63 -14.87
C GLY A 265 -1.00 -5.62 -13.43
N HIS A 266 0.17 -6.22 -13.23
CA HIS A 266 0.82 -6.37 -11.92
C HIS A 266 1.01 -5.02 -11.21
N TYR A 267 1.76 -4.12 -11.85
CA TYR A 267 2.00 -2.77 -11.34
C TYR A 267 0.71 -2.01 -11.06
N GLN A 268 -0.26 -2.05 -11.97
CA GLN A 268 -1.52 -1.32 -11.83
C GLN A 268 -2.32 -1.80 -10.63
N SER A 269 -2.34 -3.11 -10.37
CA SER A 269 -3.05 -3.67 -9.23
C SER A 269 -2.46 -3.24 -7.90
N GLU A 270 -1.14 -3.04 -7.81
CA GLU A 270 -0.43 -2.80 -6.56
C GLU A 270 0.00 -1.35 -6.35
N GLN A 271 -0.17 -0.45 -7.32
CA GLN A 271 0.33 0.94 -7.26
C GLN A 271 -0.06 1.72 -5.98
N PHE A 272 -1.15 1.33 -5.32
CA PHE A 272 -1.64 1.96 -4.09
C PHE A 272 -1.00 1.43 -2.80
N THR A 273 -0.13 0.41 -2.87
CA THR A 273 0.55 -0.17 -1.70
C THR A 273 1.37 0.88 -0.93
N THR A 274 1.96 1.85 -1.63
CA THR A 274 2.73 2.93 -1.01
C THR A 274 1.89 3.80 -0.07
N GLU A 275 0.58 3.93 -0.31
CA GLU A 275 -0.33 4.62 0.61
C GLU A 275 -0.58 3.82 1.88
N VAL A 276 -0.60 2.49 1.79
CA VAL A 276 -0.72 1.60 2.95
C VAL A 276 0.49 1.80 3.85
N PHE A 277 1.71 1.78 3.28
CA PHE A 277 2.94 2.07 4.04
C PHE A 277 2.87 3.44 4.71
N LYS A 278 2.51 4.48 3.95
CA LYS A 278 2.41 5.84 4.47
C LYS A 278 1.45 5.92 5.65
N ASN A 279 0.26 5.33 5.52
CA ASN A 279 -0.74 5.31 6.57
C ASN A 279 -0.27 4.60 7.84
N ILE A 280 0.47 3.48 7.70
CA ILE A 280 1.02 2.76 8.86
C ILE A 280 2.05 3.64 9.57
N ILE A 281 3.01 4.18 8.83
CA ILE A 281 4.13 4.95 9.38
C ILE A 281 3.62 6.25 10.01
N GLU A 282 2.74 7.00 9.36
CA GLU A 282 2.21 8.26 9.90
C GLU A 282 1.35 8.05 11.16
N LYS A 283 0.65 6.92 11.27
CA LYS A 283 -0.14 6.59 12.47
C LYS A 283 0.71 6.10 13.63
N GLN A 284 1.75 5.31 13.38
CA GLN A 284 2.52 4.63 14.43
C GLN A 284 3.85 5.32 14.78
N CYS A 285 4.39 6.11 13.86
CA CYS A 285 5.72 6.72 13.97
C CYS A 285 5.63 8.23 13.78
N ALA A 286 5.02 8.93 14.76
CA ALA A 286 4.80 10.36 14.70
C ALA A 286 6.10 11.13 14.41
N GLY A 287 6.07 11.98 13.37
CA GLY A 287 7.20 12.82 12.97
C GLY A 287 8.09 12.26 11.87
N VAL A 288 7.95 10.98 11.51
CA VAL A 288 8.66 10.42 10.36
C VAL A 288 8.10 11.02 9.07
N LYS A 289 8.98 11.60 8.25
CA LYS A 289 8.62 12.14 6.94
C LYS A 289 8.53 11.00 5.93
N CYS A 290 7.38 10.84 5.29
CA CYS A 290 7.17 9.86 4.22
C CYS A 290 7.04 10.54 2.86
N TYR A 291 7.75 10.01 1.87
CA TYR A 291 7.66 10.42 0.47
C TYR A 291 7.24 9.22 -0.36
N ILE A 292 6.29 9.41 -1.27
CA ILE A 292 5.96 8.41 -2.30
C ILE A 292 6.81 8.74 -3.53
N THR A 293 7.51 7.74 -4.05
CA THR A 293 8.35 7.90 -5.24
C THR A 293 7.60 8.52 -6.40
N GLN A 294 8.26 9.42 -7.13
CA GLN A 294 7.73 9.96 -8.39
C GLN A 294 8.21 9.17 -9.61
N ILE A 295 9.05 8.15 -9.41
CA ILE A 295 9.61 7.31 -10.46
C ILE A 295 8.61 6.19 -10.74
N ASN A 296 8.13 6.12 -11.99
CA ASN A 296 7.36 4.98 -12.46
C ASN A 296 8.32 3.82 -12.76
N THR A 297 8.23 2.76 -11.98
CA THR A 297 9.05 1.55 -12.13
C THR A 297 8.39 0.48 -13.01
N ASN A 298 7.21 0.72 -13.57
CA ASN A 298 6.52 -0.22 -14.44
C ASN A 298 7.33 -0.50 -15.71
N PRO A 299 7.84 -1.73 -15.92
CA PRO A 299 8.60 -2.06 -17.11
C PRO A 299 7.70 -2.35 -18.33
N ILE A 300 6.39 -2.52 -18.13
CA ILE A 300 5.44 -2.91 -19.16
C ILE A 300 4.91 -1.67 -19.87
N ILE A 301 5.12 -1.62 -21.19
CA ILE A 301 4.65 -0.54 -22.06
C ILE A 301 3.58 -1.11 -23.00
N TYR A 302 2.39 -0.51 -22.97
CA TYR A 302 1.29 -0.83 -23.89
C TYR A 302 1.48 -0.02 -25.18
N ILE A 303 1.47 -0.70 -26.33
CA ILE A 303 1.73 -0.12 -27.67
C ILE A 303 0.56 -0.33 -28.62
#